data_AF-A0AAV4EID1-F1
#
_entry.id   AF-A0AAV4EID1-F1
#
_cell.length_a   1.000
_cell.length_b   1.000
_cell.length_c   1.000
_cell.angle_alpha   90.00
_cell.angle_beta   90.00
_cell.angle_gamma   90.00
#
_symmetry.space_group_name_H-M   'P 1'
#
loop_
_entity.id
_entity.type
_entity.pdbx_description
1 polymer ?
#
loop_
_entity_poly.entity_id
_entity_poly.type
_entity_poly.pdbx_seq_one_letter_code
_entity_poly.pdbx_strand_id
1 'polypeptide(L)'
;MYPNITNCTCESASSCMYPSITDSTCKSASSCMYPSITNSTCESASSCIFPSITNSTCESASSCMYPSITDSTCKSASNCMYPSITNFTCESASSFMSPSIANSTCESAPSCMYPGITNFAIASPHSTNSAA
;
A
#
# COMPACT_ATOMS: atom_id res chain seq x y z
N MET A 1 -5.95 26.15 7.29
CA MET A 1 -6.10 25.06 8.28
C MET A 1 -6.99 24.03 7.62
N TYR A 2 -6.42 22.91 7.17
CA TYR A 2 -7.22 21.86 6.56
C TYR A 2 -7.99 21.15 7.67
N PRO A 3 -9.32 20.98 7.56
CA PRO A 3 -10.09 20.27 8.58
C PRO A 3 -9.60 18.81 8.64
N ASN A 4 -9.38 18.31 9.86
CA ASN A 4 -9.25 16.87 10.06
C ASN A 4 -10.62 16.24 9.80
N ILE A 5 -10.66 15.27 8.91
CA ILE A 5 -11.88 14.52 8.61
C ILE A 5 -11.84 13.27 9.48
N THR A 6 -12.82 13.08 10.37
CA THR A 6 -12.85 11.88 11.20
C THR A 6 -13.16 10.65 10.36
N ASN A 7 -14.18 10.72 9.50
CA ASN A 7 -14.59 9.58 8.68
C ASN A 7 -14.94 10.05 7.27
N CYS A 8 -14.48 9.31 6.26
CA CYS A 8 -14.83 9.53 4.87
C CYS A 8 -15.25 8.21 4.21
N THR A 9 -16.45 8.19 3.63
CA THR A 9 -16.93 7.07 2.82
C THR A 9 -17.17 7.53 1.40
N CYS A 10 -16.62 6.79 0.42
CA CYS A 10 -16.77 7.09 -0.99
C CYS A 10 -17.05 5.81 -1.77
N GLU A 11 -18.05 5.83 -2.64
CA GLU A 11 -18.32 4.70 -3.53
C GLU A 11 -17.38 4.71 -4.75
N SER A 12 -17.17 5.87 -5.35
CA SER A 12 -16.25 6.01 -6.47
C SER A 12 -15.65 7.41 -6.50
N ALA A 13 -14.32 7.44 -6.51
CA ALA A 13 -13.50 8.63 -6.50
C ALA A 13 -12.64 8.65 -7.76
N SER A 14 -13.02 9.45 -8.75
CA SER A 14 -12.19 9.64 -9.95
C SER A 14 -10.98 10.53 -9.67
N SER A 15 -11.14 11.56 -8.83
CA SER A 15 -10.05 12.35 -8.28
C SER A 15 -10.38 12.82 -6.87
N CYS A 16 -9.56 12.46 -5.88
CA CYS A 16 -9.75 12.93 -4.51
C CYS A 16 -8.45 13.45 -3.89
N MET A 17 -8.57 14.63 -3.30
CA MET A 17 -7.59 15.17 -2.35
C MET A 17 -8.29 15.30 -1.01
N TYR A 18 -7.96 14.42 -0.09
CA TYR A 18 -8.43 14.55 1.28
C TYR A 18 -7.29 15.02 2.17
N PRO A 19 -7.51 16.01 3.06
CA PRO A 19 -6.56 16.30 4.12
C PRO A 19 -6.51 15.15 5.13
N SER A 20 -5.74 15.28 6.22
CA SER A 20 -5.62 14.26 7.26
C SER A 20 -6.96 13.63 7.63
N ILE A 21 -7.09 12.31 7.41
CA ILE A 21 -8.30 11.52 7.72
C ILE A 21 -7.97 10.51 8.81
N THR A 22 -8.84 10.35 9.80
CA THR A 22 -8.71 9.23 10.72
C THR A 22 -9.11 7.92 10.03
N ASP A 23 -10.33 7.83 9.51
CA ASP A 23 -10.85 6.63 8.87
C ASP A 23 -11.37 6.92 7.45
N SER A 24 -10.89 6.16 6.47
CA SER A 24 -11.28 6.28 5.06
C SER A 24 -11.69 4.94 4.48
N THR A 25 -12.88 4.88 3.90
CA THR A 25 -13.38 3.71 3.17
C THR A 25 -13.76 4.11 1.75
N CYS A 26 -13.15 3.45 0.75
CA CYS A 26 -13.45 3.70 -0.66
C CYS A 26 -13.61 2.40 -1.45
N LYS A 27 -14.73 2.20 -2.18
CA LYS A 27 -14.83 1.02 -3.05
C LYS A 27 -13.90 1.14 -4.26
N SER A 28 -13.89 2.30 -4.92
CA SER A 28 -13.04 2.49 -6.09
C SER A 28 -12.42 3.88 -6.14
N ALA A 29 -11.09 3.93 -6.20
CA ALA A 29 -10.29 5.15 -6.30
C ALA A 29 -9.42 5.08 -7.56
N SER A 30 -9.46 6.10 -8.41
CA SER A 30 -8.72 6.12 -9.69
C SER A 30 -7.53 7.07 -9.75
N SER A 31 -7.56 8.13 -8.93
CA SER A 31 -6.43 9.03 -8.73
C SER A 31 -6.65 9.77 -7.42
N CYS A 32 -6.00 9.31 -6.37
CA CYS A 32 -6.23 9.89 -5.05
C CYS A 32 -4.91 10.20 -4.36
N MET A 33 -4.90 11.35 -3.68
CA MET A 33 -3.76 11.80 -2.88
C MET A 33 -4.19 11.97 -1.43
N TYR A 34 -3.49 11.27 -0.53
CA TYR A 34 -3.85 11.19 0.88
C TYR A 34 -2.67 11.53 1.80
N PRO A 35 -2.47 12.80 2.16
CA PRO A 35 -1.31 13.29 2.90
C PRO A 35 -1.08 12.56 4.23
N SER A 36 -2.15 12.18 4.92
CA SER A 36 -2.08 11.38 6.16
C SER A 36 -3.41 10.66 6.37
N ILE A 37 -3.37 9.35 6.52
CA ILE A 37 -4.54 8.57 6.95
C ILE A 37 -4.14 7.68 8.13
N THR A 38 -4.95 7.62 9.18
CA THR A 38 -4.72 6.62 10.23
C THR A 38 -5.12 5.23 9.72
N ASN A 39 -6.37 5.04 9.30
CA ASN A 39 -6.89 3.78 8.76
C ASN A 39 -7.50 3.98 7.37
N SER A 40 -7.02 3.22 6.38
CA SER A 40 -7.55 3.23 5.01
C SER A 40 -8.00 1.85 4.60
N THR A 41 -9.23 1.76 4.08
CA THR A 41 -9.76 0.55 3.43
C THR A 41 -10.16 0.90 1.99
N CYS A 42 -9.61 0.17 1.02
CA CYS A 42 -9.96 0.36 -0.38
C CYS A 42 -10.16 -0.97 -1.13
N GLU A 43 -11.31 -1.20 -1.77
CA GLU A 43 -11.49 -2.42 -2.57
C GLU A 43 -10.66 -2.35 -3.86
N SER A 44 -10.63 -1.21 -4.53
CA SER A 44 -9.86 -1.04 -5.75
C SER A 44 -9.24 0.35 -5.84
N ALA A 45 -7.91 0.40 -5.80
CA ALA A 45 -7.13 1.61 -6.00
C ALA A 45 -6.37 1.51 -7.32
N SER A 46 -6.49 2.52 -8.16
CA SER A 46 -5.69 2.71 -9.36
C SER A 46 -4.95 4.04 -9.23
N SER A 47 -3.65 4.09 -9.52
CA SER A 47 -2.86 5.33 -9.57
C SER A 47 -3.01 6.26 -8.35
N CYS A 48 -2.89 5.69 -7.15
CA CYS A 48 -3.04 6.44 -5.90
C CYS A 48 -1.68 6.74 -5.23
N ILE A 49 -1.59 7.88 -4.56
CA ILE A 49 -0.41 8.30 -3.78
C ILE A 49 -0.83 8.51 -2.33
N PHE A 50 -0.25 7.75 -1.41
CA PHE A 50 -0.56 7.83 0.01
C PHE A 50 0.70 8.12 0.83
N PRO A 51 1.04 9.41 1.01
CA PRO A 51 2.24 9.86 1.75
C PRO A 51 2.49 9.18 3.09
N SER A 52 1.47 9.10 3.95
CA SER A 52 1.60 8.47 5.27
C SER A 52 0.32 7.73 5.62
N ILE A 53 0.41 6.43 5.84
CA ILE A 53 -0.69 5.62 6.38
C ILE A 53 -0.21 4.86 7.61
N THR A 54 -0.99 4.84 8.69
CA THR A 54 -0.70 3.89 9.78
C THR A 54 -1.12 2.48 9.36
N ASN A 55 -2.41 2.28 9.07
CA ASN A 55 -2.97 0.99 8.67
C ASN A 55 -3.67 1.08 7.30
N SER A 56 -3.28 0.23 6.36
CA SER A 56 -3.87 0.16 5.02
C SER A 56 -4.32 -1.24 4.66
N THR A 57 -5.59 -1.39 4.28
CA THR A 57 -6.14 -2.63 3.70
C THR A 57 -6.60 -2.36 2.28
N CYS A 58 -6.10 -3.14 1.31
CA CYS A 58 -6.52 -3.01 -0.07
C CYS A 58 -6.77 -4.37 -0.75
N GLU A 59 -7.93 -4.58 -1.35
CA GLU A 59 -8.18 -5.83 -2.09
C GLU A 59 -7.40 -5.85 -3.42
N SER A 60 -7.38 -4.74 -4.15
CA SER A 60 -6.64 -4.62 -5.40
C SER A 60 -6.03 -3.24 -5.57
N ALA A 61 -4.71 -3.19 -5.68
CA ALA A 61 -3.95 -1.97 -5.94
C ALA A 61 -3.21 -2.06 -7.28
N SER A 62 -3.38 -1.05 -8.12
CA SER A 62 -2.69 -0.90 -9.40
C SER A 62 -1.94 0.43 -9.43
N SER A 63 -0.63 0.38 -9.66
CA SER A 63 0.23 1.56 -9.84
C SER A 63 0.16 2.54 -8.66
N CYS A 64 0.27 2.04 -7.44
CA CYS A 64 0.16 2.88 -6.24
C CYS A 64 1.54 3.20 -5.64
N MET A 65 1.68 4.40 -5.08
CA MET A 65 2.90 4.87 -4.41
C MET A 65 2.63 5.22 -2.95
N TYR A 66 3.43 4.68 -2.05
CA TYR A 66 3.22 4.82 -0.61
C TYR A 66 4.54 5.10 0.11
N PRO A 67 4.91 6.38 0.28
CA PRO A 67 6.16 6.78 0.91
C PRO A 67 6.38 6.14 2.28
N SER A 68 5.36 6.11 3.14
CA SER A 68 5.46 5.54 4.48
C SER A 68 4.18 4.83 4.90
N ILE A 69 4.30 3.54 5.23
CA ILE A 69 3.22 2.79 5.90
C ILE A 69 3.74 2.02 7.11
N THR A 70 2.99 2.01 8.21
CA THR A 70 3.31 1.12 9.33
C THR A 70 2.87 -0.31 9.01
N ASP A 71 1.57 -0.53 8.80
CA ASP A 71 1.00 -1.84 8.53
C ASP A 71 0.16 -1.81 7.25
N SER A 72 0.48 -2.70 6.30
CA SER A 72 -0.26 -2.83 5.04
C SER A 72 -0.59 -4.27 4.70
N THR A 73 -1.85 -4.50 4.38
CA THR A 73 -2.38 -5.76 3.86
C THR A 73 -2.95 -5.51 2.46
N CYS A 74 -2.50 -6.30 1.48
CA CYS A 74 -3.03 -6.22 0.12
C CYS A 74 -3.25 -7.59 -0.50
N LYS A 75 -4.44 -7.93 -1.02
CA LYS A 75 -4.61 -9.23 -1.70
C LYS A 75 -3.88 -9.26 -3.03
N SER A 76 -4.12 -8.27 -3.89
CA SER A 76 -3.47 -8.17 -5.19
C SER A 76 -2.82 -6.80 -5.39
N ALA A 77 -1.50 -6.78 -5.55
CA ALA A 77 -0.74 -5.58 -5.86
C ALA A 77 -0.07 -5.70 -7.23
N SER A 78 -0.23 -4.69 -8.06
CA SER A 78 0.46 -4.59 -9.35
C SER A 78 1.15 -3.25 -9.52
N ASN A 79 2.45 -3.29 -9.82
CA ASN A 79 3.29 -2.10 -10.06
C ASN A 79 3.28 -1.11 -8.90
N CYS A 80 3.39 -1.58 -7.66
CA CYS A 80 3.35 -0.70 -6.50
C CYS A 80 4.76 -0.42 -5.94
N MET A 81 4.98 0.81 -5.47
CA MET A 81 6.24 1.26 -4.88
C MET A 81 6.01 1.82 -3.48
N TYR A 82 6.72 1.28 -2.50
CA TYR A 82 6.59 1.68 -1.10
C TYR A 82 7.97 1.94 -0.50
N PRO A 83 8.48 3.19 -0.51
CA PRO A 83 9.78 3.53 0.05
C PRO A 83 10.05 3.00 1.47
N SER A 84 9.07 3.09 2.38
CA SER A 84 9.19 2.60 3.75
C SER A 84 7.93 1.88 4.20
N ILE A 85 8.05 0.61 4.59
CA ILE A 85 6.98 -0.15 5.25
C ILE A 85 7.51 -0.83 6.51
N THR A 86 6.79 -0.79 7.63
CA THR A 86 7.18 -1.63 8.77
C THR A 86 6.75 -3.08 8.55
N ASN A 87 5.46 -3.33 8.33
CA ASN A 87 4.92 -4.67 8.07
C ASN A 87 4.06 -4.69 6.80
N PHE A 88 4.36 -5.61 5.89
CA PHE A 88 3.58 -5.85 4.69
C PHE A 88 3.11 -7.30 4.62
N THR A 89 1.85 -7.50 4.26
CA THR A 89 1.29 -8.82 3.93
C THR A 89 0.60 -8.76 2.58
N CYS A 90 0.93 -9.68 1.68
CA CYS A 90 0.30 -9.74 0.37
C CYS A 90 0.08 -11.17 -0.16
N GLU A 91 -1.10 -11.46 -0.70
CA GLU A 91 -1.33 -12.78 -1.32
C GLU A 91 -0.63 -12.86 -2.69
N SER A 92 -0.73 -11.83 -3.52
CA SER A 92 -0.13 -11.79 -4.85
C SER A 92 0.38 -10.42 -5.24
N ALA A 93 1.68 -10.33 -5.51
CA ALA A 93 2.35 -9.11 -5.94
C ALA A 93 3.10 -9.34 -7.26
N SER A 94 2.67 -8.71 -8.35
CA SER A 94 3.29 -8.91 -9.67
C SER A 94 4.63 -8.16 -9.79
N SER A 95 4.62 -6.86 -9.49
CA SER A 95 5.80 -5.99 -9.44
C SER A 95 5.70 -5.08 -8.23
N PHE A 96 6.54 -5.32 -7.23
CA PHE A 96 6.57 -4.57 -5.97
C PHE A 96 7.99 -4.16 -5.61
N MET A 97 8.16 -2.90 -5.21
CA MET A 97 9.46 -2.40 -4.76
C MET A 97 9.34 -1.72 -3.40
N SER A 98 10.11 -2.18 -2.41
CA SER A 98 10.26 -1.48 -1.14
C SER A 98 11.71 -1.53 -0.64
N PRO A 99 12.45 -0.39 -0.68
CA PRO A 99 13.83 -0.33 -0.26
C PRO A 99 14.04 -0.37 1.26
N SER A 100 13.00 -0.15 2.06
CA SER A 100 13.09 -0.24 3.51
C SER A 100 11.85 -0.94 4.03
N ILE A 101 11.99 -2.21 4.39
CA ILE A 101 10.89 -2.99 4.91
C ILE A 101 11.33 -3.84 6.11
N ALA A 102 10.69 -3.67 7.27
CA ALA A 102 11.13 -4.41 8.45
C ALA A 102 10.69 -5.88 8.36
N ASN A 103 9.40 -6.12 8.10
CA ASN A 103 8.82 -7.44 7.91
C ASN A 103 7.94 -7.48 6.66
N SER A 104 8.07 -8.53 5.85
CA SER A 104 7.15 -8.78 4.75
C SER A 104 6.81 -10.25 4.60
N THR A 105 5.53 -10.53 4.35
CA THR A 105 5.01 -11.85 3.99
C THR A 105 4.33 -11.77 2.62
N CYS A 106 4.75 -12.59 1.65
CA CYS A 106 4.04 -12.68 0.38
C CYS A 106 3.85 -14.12 -0.09
N GLU A 107 2.64 -14.51 -0.50
CA GLU A 107 2.39 -15.88 -0.97
C GLU A 107 2.91 -16.11 -2.40
N SER A 108 2.71 -15.13 -3.29
CA SER A 108 3.15 -15.18 -4.69
C SER A 108 3.74 -13.84 -5.15
N ALA A 109 5.03 -13.85 -5.49
CA ALA A 109 5.80 -12.64 -5.77
C ALA A 109 6.75 -12.81 -6.98
N PRO A 110 6.24 -12.92 -8.23
CA PRO A 110 7.07 -13.18 -9.41
C PRO A 110 8.15 -12.13 -9.69
N SER A 111 7.95 -10.85 -9.35
CA SER A 111 8.94 -9.79 -9.57
C SER A 111 8.93 -8.74 -8.47
N CYS A 112 9.16 -9.17 -7.22
CA CYS A 112 9.31 -8.25 -6.09
C CYS A 112 10.78 -8.01 -5.74
N MET A 113 11.11 -6.77 -5.35
CA MET A 113 12.47 -6.35 -5.01
C MET A 113 12.49 -5.61 -3.67
N TYR A 114 13.30 -6.13 -2.73
CA TYR A 114 13.38 -5.63 -1.35
C TYR A 114 14.84 -5.46 -0.89
N PRO A 115 15.56 -4.41 -1.35
CA PRO A 115 17.00 -4.28 -1.09
C PRO A 115 17.34 -3.99 0.38
N GLY A 116 16.38 -3.60 1.22
CA GLY A 116 16.59 -3.32 2.65
C GLY A 116 15.62 -4.05 3.57
N ILE A 117 15.28 -5.31 3.26
CA ILE A 117 14.41 -6.12 4.12
C ILE A 117 15.16 -6.73 5.29
N THR A 118 14.68 -6.51 6.51
CA THR A 118 15.26 -7.15 7.71
C THR A 118 14.75 -8.58 7.87
N ASN A 119 13.45 -8.82 7.63
CA ASN A 119 12.83 -10.13 7.81
C ASN A 119 11.83 -10.42 6.67
N PHE A 120 12.15 -11.40 5.82
CA PHE A 120 11.30 -11.76 4.66
C PHE A 120 10.83 -13.21 4.73
N ALA A 121 9.53 -13.43 4.59
CA ALA A 121 8.93 -14.75 4.45
C ALA A 121 8.14 -14.83 3.14
N ILE A 122 8.42 -15.85 2.34
CA ILE A 122 7.68 -16.14 1.10
C ILE A 122 7.17 -17.57 1.19
N ALA A 123 5.88 -17.78 0.93
CA ALA A 123 5.32 -19.13 0.88
C ALA A 123 5.68 -19.86 -0.43
N SER A 124 6.08 -19.16 -1.50
CA SER A 124 6.46 -19.75 -2.80
C SER A 124 7.79 -19.21 -3.37
N PRO A 125 8.57 -20.03 -4.10
CA PRO A 125 10.01 -19.80 -4.33
C PRO A 125 10.39 -18.87 -5.50
N HIS A 126 9.52 -17.95 -5.95
CA HIS A 126 9.78 -17.18 -7.18
C HIS A 126 10.18 -15.71 -6.98
N SER A 127 10.82 -15.37 -5.85
CA SER A 127 11.36 -14.02 -5.61
C SER A 127 12.88 -14.03 -5.64
N THR A 128 13.47 -13.19 -6.49
CA THR A 128 14.89 -12.91 -6.46
C THR A 128 15.19 -11.94 -5.31
N ASN A 129 15.81 -12.44 -4.24
CA ASN A 129 16.45 -11.57 -3.25
C ASN A 129 17.70 -10.95 -3.90
N SER A 130 17.54 -9.77 -4.49
CA SER A 130 18.67 -8.91 -4.86
C SER A 130 19.16 -8.19 -3.60
N ALA A 131 19.77 -8.95 -2.69
CA ALA A 131 20.64 -8.37 -1.67
C ALA A 131 21.97 -8.02 -2.36
N ALA A 132 22.25 -6.72 -2.48
CA ALA A 132 23.61 -6.22 -2.68
C ALA A 132 24.16 -5.80 -1.31
#